data_AF-A0A969MEI5-F1
#
_entry.id   AF-A0A969MEI5-F1
#
_cell.length_a   1.000
_cell.length_b   1.000
_cell.length_c   1.000
_cell.angle_alpha   90.00
_cell.angle_beta   90.00
_cell.angle_gamma   90.00
#
_symmetry.space_group_name_H-M   'P 1'
#
loop_
_entity.id
_entity.type
_entity.pdbx_description
1 polymer ?
#
loop_
_entity_poly.entity_id
_entity_poly.type
_entity_poly.pdbx_seq_one_letter_code
_entity_poly.pdbx_strand_id
1 'polypeptide(L)'
;MNKNGEAWAYLMDNWSYRGLVVDRFKANCDFGDLKHLLKGKSFALHHAGFGTSITCLLVGIPQIVFPTDLEKSITAKQLIDLGVAIAILQPFTKKTLLEAIAYLPQITKNAQEKVKELAYWNQNFLDRIVQSCLEFVN
;
A
#
# COMPACT_ATOMS: atom_id res chain seq x y z
N MET A 1 -20.47 -3.12 -13.81
CA MET A 1 -19.48 -3.91 -13.05
C MET A 1 -18.13 -3.26 -13.23
N ASN A 2 -17.52 -2.74 -12.15
CA ASN A 2 -16.23 -2.04 -12.24
C ASN A 2 -15.13 -3.03 -12.63
N LYS A 3 -14.36 -2.71 -13.66
CA LYS A 3 -13.26 -3.52 -14.22
C LYS A 3 -12.00 -3.54 -13.34
N ASN A 4 -12.03 -2.92 -12.16
CA ASN A 4 -10.94 -2.92 -11.19
C ASN A 4 -11.28 -4.00 -10.15
N GLY A 5 -10.35 -4.92 -9.87
CA GLY A 5 -10.54 -6.00 -8.89
C GLY A 5 -11.03 -5.49 -7.52
N GLU A 6 -11.51 -6.40 -6.66
CA GLU A 6 -12.03 -6.01 -5.34
C GLU A 6 -10.96 -5.32 -4.48
N ALA A 7 -11.37 -4.41 -3.59
CA ALA A 7 -10.48 -3.83 -2.59
C ALA A 7 -10.29 -4.79 -1.40
N TRP A 8 -9.17 -4.69 -0.71
CA TRP A 8 -9.01 -5.25 0.64
C TRP A 8 -8.86 -4.12 1.65
N ALA A 9 -9.42 -4.28 2.84
CA ALA A 9 -9.34 -3.25 3.87
C ALA A 9 -9.10 -3.83 5.27
N TYR A 10 -8.14 -3.24 5.98
CA TYR A 10 -7.99 -3.39 7.42
C TYR A 10 -8.66 -2.19 8.11
N LEU A 11 -9.92 -2.37 8.50
CA LEU A 11 -10.71 -1.36 9.20
C LEU A 11 -11.04 -1.87 10.60
N MET A 12 -10.82 -1.04 11.62
CA MET A 12 -11.34 -1.35 12.95
C MET A 12 -12.87 -1.23 12.94
N ASP A 13 -13.56 -2.08 13.69
CA ASP A 13 -15.03 -2.10 13.71
C ASP A 13 -15.64 -0.78 14.19
N ASN A 14 -14.94 -0.08 15.08
CA ASN A 14 -15.34 1.23 15.59
C ASN A 14 -14.95 2.39 14.67
N TRP A 15 -14.41 2.14 13.47
CA TRP A 15 -14.00 3.20 12.58
C TRP A 15 -15.22 3.87 11.93
N SER A 16 -15.40 5.15 12.19
CA SER A 16 -16.61 5.92 11.84
C SER A 16 -16.95 5.93 10.35
N TYR A 17 -15.99 5.58 9.48
CA TYR A 17 -16.14 5.57 8.02
C TYR A 17 -16.15 4.16 7.42
N ARG A 18 -16.23 3.12 8.25
CA ARG A 18 -16.25 1.72 7.81
C ARG A 18 -17.37 1.46 6.81
N GLY A 19 -18.59 1.92 7.08
CA GLY A 19 -19.72 1.77 6.16
C GLY A 19 -19.45 2.40 4.79
N LEU A 20 -18.86 3.60 4.77
CA LEU A 20 -18.53 4.28 3.51
C LEU A 20 -17.54 3.46 2.65
N VAL A 21 -16.51 2.88 3.25
CA VAL A 21 -15.51 2.07 2.52
C VAL A 21 -16.09 0.72 2.09
N VAL A 22 -16.77 0.02 2.99
CA VAL A 22 -17.36 -1.29 2.70
C VAL A 22 -18.44 -1.17 1.62
N ASP A 23 -19.35 -0.21 1.72
CA ASP A 23 -20.46 -0.05 0.77
C ASP A 23 -19.96 0.43 -0.60
N ARG A 24 -18.95 1.32 -0.63
CA ARG A 24 -18.46 1.90 -1.89
C ARG A 24 -17.59 0.93 -2.69
N PHE A 25 -16.72 0.19 -2.01
CA PHE A 25 -15.73 -0.66 -2.67
C PHE A 25 -16.04 -2.14 -2.61
N LYS A 26 -17.03 -2.54 -1.79
CA LYS A 26 -17.23 -3.94 -1.42
C LYS A 26 -15.93 -4.56 -0.91
N ALA A 27 -15.20 -3.79 -0.10
CA ALA A 27 -13.88 -4.19 0.34
C ALA A 27 -13.98 -5.47 1.20
N ASN A 28 -13.16 -6.46 0.85
CA ASN A 28 -12.99 -7.64 1.69
C ASN A 28 -12.21 -7.26 2.95
N CYS A 29 -12.69 -7.70 4.11
CA CYS A 29 -12.09 -7.41 5.41
C CYS A 29 -11.65 -8.69 6.13
N ASP A 30 -11.38 -9.77 5.39
CA ASP A 30 -10.95 -11.03 5.96
C ASP A 30 -9.53 -10.89 6.53
N PHE A 31 -9.27 -11.63 7.61
CA PHE A 31 -7.98 -11.68 8.28
C PHE A 31 -7.32 -13.04 8.04
N GLY A 32 -6.01 -13.06 7.77
CA GLY A 32 -5.27 -14.25 7.37
C GLY A 32 -3.91 -13.91 6.77
N ASP A 33 -3.33 -14.84 6.00
CA ASP A 33 -2.10 -14.56 5.24
C ASP A 33 -2.36 -13.44 4.23
N LEU A 34 -1.79 -12.27 4.53
CA LEU A 34 -2.03 -11.06 3.77
C LEU A 34 -1.57 -11.19 2.30
N LYS A 35 -0.54 -11.98 2.00
CA LYS A 35 -0.11 -12.21 0.62
C LYS A 35 -1.19 -12.96 -0.18
N HIS A 36 -1.87 -13.91 0.47
CA HIS A 36 -2.99 -14.62 -0.13
C HIS A 36 -4.21 -13.72 -0.29
N LEU A 37 -4.55 -12.96 0.75
CA LEU A 37 -5.72 -12.06 0.76
C LEU A 37 -5.63 -10.93 -0.28
N LEU A 38 -4.43 -10.42 -0.54
CA LEU A 38 -4.19 -9.37 -1.53
C LEU A 38 -4.21 -9.88 -2.97
N LYS A 39 -4.21 -11.20 -3.20
CA LYS A 39 -4.20 -11.77 -4.55
C LYS A 39 -5.46 -11.36 -5.33
N GLY A 40 -5.26 -10.73 -6.49
CA GLY A 40 -6.36 -10.28 -7.34
C GLY A 40 -7.08 -9.03 -6.85
N LYS A 41 -6.62 -8.42 -5.74
CA LYS A 41 -7.13 -7.14 -5.25
C LYS A 41 -6.54 -5.99 -6.05
N SER A 42 -7.27 -4.89 -6.15
CA SER A 42 -6.83 -3.72 -6.93
C SER A 42 -6.09 -2.67 -6.11
N PHE A 43 -6.41 -2.56 -4.82
CA PHE A 43 -5.75 -1.68 -3.85
C PHE A 43 -6.07 -2.13 -2.42
N ALA A 44 -5.29 -1.64 -1.46
CA ALA A 44 -5.48 -1.88 -0.04
C ALA A 44 -5.88 -0.58 0.70
N LEU A 45 -6.74 -0.68 1.71
CA LEU A 45 -7.00 0.39 2.67
C LEU A 45 -6.59 -0.02 4.08
N HIS A 46 -5.75 0.76 4.76
CA HIS A 46 -5.34 0.44 6.14
C HIS A 46 -4.73 1.65 6.85
N HIS A 47 -4.44 1.51 8.14
CA HIS A 47 -3.91 2.57 8.99
C HIS A 47 -2.39 2.82 8.85
N ALA A 48 -1.76 2.42 7.74
CA ALA A 48 -0.30 2.44 7.55
C ALA A 48 0.54 1.59 8.53
N GLY A 49 -0.02 0.52 9.12
CA GLY A 49 0.78 -0.42 9.92
C GLY A 49 1.91 -1.06 9.11
N PHE A 50 3.13 -1.06 9.63
CA PHE A 50 4.35 -1.39 8.89
C PHE A 50 4.30 -2.74 8.15
N GLY A 51 3.89 -3.82 8.83
CA GLY A 51 3.79 -5.16 8.22
C GLY A 51 2.82 -5.22 7.04
N THR A 52 1.65 -4.57 7.18
CA THR A 52 0.67 -4.45 6.10
C THR A 52 1.23 -3.64 4.93
N SER A 53 1.86 -2.51 5.24
CA SER A 53 2.48 -1.59 4.27
C SER A 53 3.52 -2.28 3.39
N ILE A 54 4.46 -3.00 4.03
CA ILE A 54 5.52 -3.72 3.34
C ILE A 54 4.96 -4.87 2.52
N THR A 55 3.99 -5.62 3.05
CA THR A 55 3.37 -6.72 2.30
C THR A 55 2.71 -6.20 1.02
N CYS A 56 1.92 -5.11 1.11
CA CYS A 56 1.30 -4.47 -0.05
C CYS A 56 2.34 -4.01 -1.08
N LEU A 57 3.44 -3.40 -0.63
CA LEU A 57 4.55 -3.00 -1.50
C LEU A 57 5.18 -4.20 -2.22
N LEU A 58 5.45 -5.30 -1.51
CA LEU A 58 6.08 -6.50 -2.07
C LEU A 58 5.17 -7.28 -3.03
N VAL A 59 3.86 -7.07 -2.97
CA VAL A 59 2.91 -7.63 -3.95
C VAL A 59 2.50 -6.64 -5.04
N GLY A 60 3.04 -5.41 -5.03
CA GLY A 60 2.75 -4.37 -6.03
C GLY A 60 1.33 -3.80 -5.93
N ILE A 61 0.72 -3.83 -4.75
CA ILE A 61 -0.62 -3.31 -4.50
C ILE A 61 -0.53 -1.85 -4.02
N PRO A 62 -1.22 -0.90 -4.69
CA PRO A 62 -1.30 0.49 -4.23
C PRO A 62 -2.13 0.61 -2.95
N GLN A 63 -1.82 1.63 -2.15
CA GLN A 63 -2.35 1.74 -0.79
C GLN A 63 -3.06 3.09 -0.56
N ILE A 64 -4.25 3.06 0.01
CA ILE A 64 -4.90 4.24 0.61
C ILE A 64 -4.74 4.10 2.12
N VAL A 65 -3.98 5.02 2.72
CA VAL A 65 -3.64 4.92 4.13
C VAL A 65 -4.24 6.02 4.98
N PHE A 66 -4.57 5.70 6.22
CA PHE A 66 -5.11 6.64 7.21
C PHE A 66 -4.33 6.50 8.52
N PRO A 67 -3.15 7.13 8.63
CA PRO A 67 -2.30 6.95 9.80
C PRO A 67 -2.98 7.45 11.08
N THR A 68 -2.89 6.68 12.15
CA THR A 68 -3.56 6.98 13.44
C THR A 68 -2.61 7.48 14.53
N ASP A 69 -1.31 7.35 14.33
CA ASP A 69 -0.27 7.79 15.27
C ASP A 69 1.02 8.14 14.52
N LEU A 70 2.06 8.53 15.27
CA LEU A 70 3.32 9.01 14.72
C LEU A 70 4.05 7.93 13.91
N GLU A 71 4.12 6.70 14.41
CA GLU A 71 4.79 5.57 13.73
C GLU A 71 4.13 5.30 12.37
N LYS A 72 2.81 5.26 12.36
CA LYS A 72 2.01 5.07 11.14
C LYS A 72 2.14 6.26 10.20
N SER A 73 2.30 7.48 10.73
CA SER A 73 2.52 8.69 9.92
C SER A 73 3.88 8.66 9.22
N ILE A 74 4.93 8.17 9.90
CA ILE A 74 6.26 7.97 9.29
C ILE A 74 6.18 6.94 8.17
N THR A 75 5.51 5.81 8.43
CA THR A 75 5.30 4.76 7.41
C THR A 75 4.52 5.31 6.21
N ALA A 76 3.42 6.04 6.45
CA ALA A 76 2.64 6.66 5.40
C ALA A 76 3.47 7.64 4.56
N LYS A 77 4.31 8.47 5.20
CA LYS A 77 5.21 9.37 4.50
C LYS A 77 6.16 8.62 3.57
N GLN A 78 6.80 7.56 4.05
CA GLN A 78 7.72 6.76 3.22
C GLN A 78 7.01 6.15 2.01
N LEU A 79 5.79 5.64 2.19
CA LEU A 79 5.00 5.08 1.09
C LEU A 79 4.58 6.15 0.05
N ILE A 80 4.27 7.37 0.50
CA ILE A 80 3.98 8.51 -0.39
C ILE A 80 5.23 8.92 -1.16
N ASP A 81 6.37 9.01 -0.49
CA ASP A 81 7.65 9.36 -1.13
C ASP A 81 8.06 8.33 -2.19
N LEU A 82 7.69 7.05 -1.98
CA LEU A 82 7.82 5.97 -2.99
C LEU A 82 6.78 6.04 -4.12
N GLY A 83 5.77 6.89 -3.99
CA GLY A 83 4.70 7.07 -4.97
C GLY A 83 3.69 5.91 -5.03
N VAL A 84 3.63 5.06 -3.99
CA VAL A 84 2.79 3.84 -3.96
C VAL A 84 1.56 3.97 -3.05
N ALA A 85 1.44 5.09 -2.34
CA ALA A 85 0.33 5.33 -1.44
C ALA A 85 -0.21 6.76 -1.49
N ILE A 86 -1.47 6.91 -1.06
CA ILE A 86 -2.12 8.18 -0.76
C ILE A 86 -2.51 8.15 0.71
N ALA A 87 -2.09 9.15 1.49
CA ALA A 87 -2.58 9.31 2.86
C ALA A 87 -3.80 10.23 2.91
N ILE A 88 -4.84 9.78 3.61
CA ILE A 88 -5.97 10.60 4.01
C ILE A 88 -5.74 11.01 5.47
N LEU A 89 -5.39 12.27 5.67
CA LEU A 89 -5.29 12.88 6.98
C LEU A 89 -6.66 13.33 7.47
N GLN A 90 -6.80 13.56 8.78
CA GLN A 90 -8.05 14.06 9.33
C GLN A 90 -8.38 15.48 8.83
N PRO A 91 -9.66 15.79 8.56
CA PRO A 91 -10.81 14.91 8.70
C PRO A 91 -10.97 13.94 7.52
N PHE A 92 -11.25 12.67 7.82
CA PHE A 92 -11.58 11.68 6.80
C PHE A 92 -13.02 11.92 6.33
N THR A 93 -13.23 12.24 5.04
CA THR A 93 -14.56 12.53 4.51
C THR A 93 -14.83 11.73 3.23
N LYS A 94 -16.09 11.71 2.80
CA LYS A 94 -16.44 11.15 1.48
C LYS A 94 -15.69 11.84 0.35
N LYS A 95 -15.48 13.16 0.45
CA LYS A 95 -14.76 13.93 -0.56
C LYS A 95 -13.29 13.49 -0.65
N THR A 96 -12.57 13.44 0.46
CA THR A 96 -11.15 13.04 0.49
C THR A 96 -10.98 11.60 0.02
N LEU A 97 -11.93 10.71 0.31
CA LEU A 97 -11.93 9.35 -0.21
C LEU A 97 -12.11 9.32 -1.73
N LEU A 98 -13.05 10.09 -2.29
CA LEU A 98 -13.26 10.16 -3.74
C LEU A 98 -12.05 10.73 -4.47
N GLU A 99 -11.39 11.74 -3.90
CA GLU A 99 -10.14 12.29 -4.43
C GLU A 99 -9.05 11.23 -4.45
N ALA A 100 -8.84 10.50 -3.35
CA ALA A 100 -7.85 9.42 -3.29
C ALA A 100 -8.11 8.33 -4.35
N ILE A 101 -9.39 7.99 -4.60
CA ILE A 101 -9.76 7.02 -5.66
C ILE A 101 -9.38 7.54 -7.04
N ALA A 102 -9.59 8.82 -7.33
CA ALA A 102 -9.27 9.39 -8.63
C ALA A 102 -7.77 9.30 -8.95
N TYR A 103 -6.92 9.34 -7.92
CA TYR A 103 -5.46 9.19 -8.06
C TYR A 103 -4.98 7.73 -8.06
N LEU A 104 -5.82 6.73 -7.73
CA LEU A 104 -5.43 5.32 -7.69
C LEU A 104 -4.70 4.83 -8.96
N PRO A 105 -5.18 5.10 -10.19
CA PRO A 105 -4.52 4.59 -11.40
C PRO A 105 -3.04 4.98 -11.51
N GLN A 106 -2.69 6.20 -11.08
CA GLN A 106 -1.32 6.67 -11.11
C GLN A 106 -0.44 5.91 -10.11
N ILE A 107 -0.90 5.76 -8.87
CA ILE A 107 -0.13 5.05 -7.84
C ILE A 107 -0.10 3.53 -8.06
N THR A 108 -1.11 2.96 -8.73
CA THR A 108 -1.10 1.54 -9.15
C THR A 108 0.08 1.25 -10.06
N LYS A 109 0.29 2.10 -11.07
CA LYS A 109 1.42 1.93 -12.00
C LYS A 109 2.75 1.97 -11.26
N ASN A 110 2.92 2.96 -10.36
CA ASN A 110 4.12 3.09 -9.54
C ASN A 110 4.34 1.87 -8.64
N ALA A 111 3.30 1.34 -7.99
CA ALA A 111 3.40 0.13 -7.15
C ALA A 111 3.85 -1.10 -7.95
N GLN A 112 3.33 -1.27 -9.17
CA GLN A 112 3.73 -2.34 -10.09
C GLN A 112 5.16 -2.18 -10.63
N GLU A 113 5.65 -0.94 -10.76
CA GLU A 113 7.05 -0.68 -11.13
C GLU A 113 7.98 -0.95 -9.94
N LYS A 114 7.62 -0.48 -8.73
CA LYS A 114 8.41 -0.68 -7.52
C LYS A 114 8.56 -2.15 -7.14
N VAL A 115 7.52 -2.98 -7.32
CA VAL A 115 7.68 -4.42 -7.06
C VAL A 115 8.68 -5.07 -8.02
N LYS A 116 8.76 -4.62 -9.27
CA LYS A 116 9.76 -5.12 -10.23
C LYS A 116 11.18 -4.69 -9.83
N GLU A 117 11.34 -3.43 -9.42
CA GLU A 117 12.62 -2.93 -8.92
C GLU A 117 13.07 -3.70 -7.67
N LEU A 118 12.16 -3.92 -6.71
CA LEU A 118 12.44 -4.68 -5.50
C LEU A 118 12.77 -6.14 -5.81
N ALA A 119 12.06 -6.77 -6.74
CA ALA A 119 12.38 -8.12 -7.19
C ALA A 119 13.77 -8.19 -7.84
N TYR A 120 14.12 -7.21 -8.67
CA TYR A 120 15.46 -7.10 -9.27
C TYR A 120 16.52 -6.96 -8.17
N TRP A 121 16.36 -6.04 -7.23
CA TRP A 121 17.30 -5.87 -6.13
C TRP A 121 17.42 -7.13 -5.28
N ASN A 122 16.31 -7.79 -4.92
CA ASN A 122 16.34 -9.00 -4.13
C ASN A 122 17.12 -10.14 -4.82
N GLN A 123 17.04 -10.25 -6.14
CA GLN A 123 17.79 -11.24 -6.92
C GLN A 123 19.27 -10.91 -7.05
N ASN A 124 19.62 -9.62 -7.10
CA ASN A 124 20.98 -9.14 -7.40
C ASN A 124 21.70 -8.56 -6.17
N PHE A 125 21.11 -8.68 -4.97
CA PHE A 125 21.57 -7.96 -3.78
C PHE A 125 22.99 -8.34 -3.39
N LEU A 126 23.26 -9.64 -3.25
CA LEU A 126 24.57 -10.13 -2.81
C LEU A 126 25.66 -9.73 -3.81
N ASP A 127 25.42 -9.97 -5.10
CA ASP A 127 26.40 -9.67 -6.15
C ASP A 127 26.75 -8.18 -6.18
N ARG A 128 25.75 -7.30 -6.05
CA ARG A 128 25.99 -5.84 -6.02
C ARG A 128 26.71 -5.38 -4.76
N ILE A 129 26.32 -5.88 -3.59
CA ILE A 129 26.97 -5.50 -2.32
C ILE A 129 28.42 -5.98 -2.31
N VAL A 130 28.68 -7.23 -2.70
CA VAL A 130 30.05 -7.77 -2.78
C VAL A 130 30.89 -6.94 -3.74
N GLN A 131 30.37 -6.63 -4.93
CA GLN A 131 31.07 -5.80 -5.91
C GLN A 131 31.40 -4.39 -5.35
N SER A 132 30.42 -3.70 -4.76
CA SER A 132 30.65 -2.38 -4.16
C SER A 132 31.63 -2.44 -2.99
N CYS A 133 31.58 -3.46 -2.14
CA CYS A 133 32.55 -3.64 -1.07
C CYS A 133 33.97 -3.87 -1.62
N LEU A 134 34.13 -4.65 -2.68
CA LEU A 134 35.43 -4.86 -3.34
C LEU A 134 35.98 -3.58 -3.97
N GLU A 135 35.12 -2.74 -4.54
CA GLU A 135 35.50 -1.42 -5.07
C GLU A 135 35.94 -0.43 -3.98
N PHE A 136 35.47 -0.59 -2.74
CA PHE A 136 35.87 0.25 -1.60
C PHE A 136 37.21 -0.16 -0.97
N VAL A 137 37.65 -1.41 -1.18
CA VAL A 137 38.85 -1.97 -0.55
C VAL A 137 40.08 -1.94 -1.48
N ASN A 138 39.86 -1.74 -2.78
CA ASN A 138 40.92 -1.51 -3.78
C ASN A 138 41.13 -0.02 -4.04
#